data_AF-A0A4R2J203-F1
#
_entry.id   AF-A0A4R2J203-F1
#
_cell.length_a   1.000
_cell.length_b   1.000
_cell.length_c   1.000
_cell.angle_alpha   90.00
_cell.angle_beta   90.00
_cell.angle_gamma   90.00
#
_symmetry.space_group_name_H-M   'P 1'
#
loop_
_entity.id
_entity.type
_entity.pdbx_description
1 polymer ?
#
loop_
_entity_poly.entity_id
_entity_poly.type
_entity_poly.pdbx_seq_one_letter_code
_entity_poly.pdbx_strand_id
1 'polypeptide(L)'
;MDSRRGTVFGTEDDEQRRRYGMTDDPSGAPNGRILRNEAPYVLEYEWAGEILTWEITSTAEGSRLVFTNVLTDPDAAGPAAAGWEAGLEVVEAQLAGQPITWNPLDRAEELATRGS
;
A
#
# COMPACT_ATOMS: atom_id res chain seq x y z
N MET A 1 31.47 12.10 11.59
CA MET A 1 31.17 10.66 11.51
C MET A 1 30.23 10.37 12.67
N ASP A 2 28.93 10.50 12.42
CA ASP A 2 27.89 10.11 13.36
C ASP A 2 26.82 9.34 12.56
N SER A 3 26.82 8.03 12.78
CA SER A 3 25.85 7.10 12.23
C SER A 3 24.83 6.84 13.32
N ARG A 4 23.59 7.32 13.13
CA ARG A 4 22.32 6.74 13.61
C ARG A 4 21.18 7.75 13.43
N ARG A 5 20.36 7.55 12.40
CA ARG A 5 18.92 7.78 12.47
C ARG A 5 18.27 6.74 11.56
N GLY A 6 17.79 5.68 12.20
CA GLY A 6 17.01 4.64 11.54
C GLY A 6 15.68 5.22 11.09
N THR A 7 15.36 5.01 9.82
CA THR A 7 13.99 5.04 9.34
C THR A 7 13.44 3.64 9.57
N VAL A 8 12.80 3.43 10.72
CA VAL A 8 11.97 2.25 10.94
C VAL A 8 10.67 2.51 10.21
N PHE A 9 10.47 1.85 9.06
CA PHE A 9 9.15 1.71 8.47
C PHE A 9 8.37 0.72 9.32
N GLY A 10 7.28 1.19 9.94
CA GLY A 10 6.34 0.35 10.69
C GLY A 10 6.77 0.08 12.13
N THR A 11 6.13 0.74 13.09
CA THR A 11 5.85 0.07 14.37
C THR A 11 4.80 -0.99 14.06
N GLU A 12 5.23 -2.25 13.93
CA GLU A 12 4.33 -3.41 13.96
C GLU A 12 3.69 -3.47 15.36
N ASP A 13 2.60 -2.73 15.54
CA ASP A 13 1.75 -2.86 16.71
C ASP A 13 0.98 -4.19 16.59
N ASP A 14 0.85 -4.95 17.67
CA ASP A 14 0.12 -6.23 17.68
C ASP A 14 -1.34 -6.06 17.21
N GLU A 15 -1.90 -4.87 17.39
CA GLU A 15 -3.19 -4.45 16.87
C GLU A 15 -3.23 -4.39 15.33
N GLN A 16 -2.16 -3.94 14.68
CA GLN A 16 -2.02 -3.94 13.23
C GLN A 16 -2.00 -5.38 12.69
N ARG A 17 -1.25 -6.28 13.33
CA ARG A 17 -1.22 -7.71 12.93
C ARG A 17 -2.58 -8.38 13.09
N ARG A 18 -3.29 -8.07 14.18
CA ARG A 18 -4.64 -8.56 14.47
C ARG A 18 -5.69 -8.07 13.46
N ARG A 19 -5.63 -6.79 13.10
CA ARG A 19 -6.65 -6.12 12.29
C ARG A 19 -6.47 -6.33 10.78
N TYR A 20 -5.23 -6.48 10.32
CA TYR A 20 -4.92 -6.52 8.89
C TYR A 20 -4.85 -7.90 8.27
N GLY A 21 -4.77 -8.98 9.06
CA GLY A 21 -4.61 -10.30 8.45
C GLY A 21 -3.41 -10.34 7.49
N MET A 22 -2.33 -9.61 7.79
CA MET A 22 -0.99 -9.97 7.30
C MET A 22 -0.59 -11.27 8.00
N THR A 23 -1.34 -12.33 7.74
CA THR A 23 -0.74 -13.65 7.74
C THR A 23 0.19 -13.66 6.54
N ASP A 24 1.43 -13.22 6.78
CA ASP A 24 2.54 -14.04 6.33
C ASP A 24 2.14 -15.52 6.53
N ASP A 25 2.59 -16.39 5.64
CA ASP A 25 2.52 -17.83 5.85
C ASP A 25 2.72 -18.14 7.35
N PRO A 26 1.92 -19.00 8.01
CA PRO A 26 2.16 -19.38 9.40
C PRO A 26 3.60 -19.85 9.70
N SER A 27 4.42 -20.12 8.67
CA SER A 27 5.87 -20.32 8.74
C SER A 27 6.75 -19.05 8.81
N GLY A 28 6.20 -17.86 8.58
CA GLY A 28 6.91 -16.58 8.44
C GLY A 28 7.55 -16.35 7.07
N ALA A 29 7.21 -17.14 6.05
CA ALA A 29 7.72 -16.95 4.69
C ALA A 29 7.01 -15.79 3.97
N PRO A 30 7.74 -14.93 3.25
CA PRO A 30 7.14 -13.86 2.46
C PRO A 30 6.16 -14.45 1.44
N ASN A 31 4.89 -14.09 1.56
CA ASN A 31 3.76 -14.59 0.76
C ASN A 31 3.55 -13.79 -0.54
N GLY A 32 4.63 -13.22 -1.07
CA GLY A 32 4.60 -12.41 -2.28
C GLY A 32 5.75 -12.72 -3.25
N ARG A 33 5.48 -12.59 -4.54
CA ARG A 33 6.44 -12.86 -5.62
C ARG A 33 6.48 -11.68 -6.57
N ILE A 34 7.68 -11.12 -6.78
CA ILE A 34 7.89 -10.11 -7.83
C ILE A 34 7.69 -10.77 -9.19
N LEU A 35 6.81 -10.19 -10.02
CA LEU A 35 6.54 -10.61 -11.38
C LEU A 35 7.32 -9.76 -12.39
N ARG A 36 7.39 -8.43 -12.17
CA ARG A 36 8.11 -7.48 -13.01
C ARG A 36 8.75 -6.39 -12.14
N ASN A 37 9.99 -6.02 -12.47
CA ASN A 37 10.72 -4.94 -11.81
C ASN A 37 11.56 -4.20 -12.86
N GLU A 38 11.03 -3.09 -13.36
CA GLU A 38 11.61 -2.25 -14.41
C GLU A 38 11.80 -0.83 -13.85
N ALA A 39 12.73 -0.68 -12.91
CA ALA A 39 12.96 0.60 -12.26
C ALA A 39 13.38 1.70 -13.26
N PRO A 40 12.88 2.95 -13.11
CA PRO A 40 11.93 3.43 -12.10
C PRO A 40 10.45 3.35 -12.52
N TYR A 41 10.12 2.64 -13.61
CA TYR A 41 8.84 2.77 -14.30
C TYR A 41 7.78 1.76 -13.86
N VAL A 42 8.17 0.52 -13.55
CA VAL A 42 7.20 -0.53 -13.24
C VAL A 42 7.64 -1.43 -12.09
N LEU A 43 6.72 -1.68 -11.17
CA LEU A 43 6.80 -2.75 -10.19
C LEU A 43 5.50 -3.56 -10.23
N GLU A 44 5.61 -4.86 -10.46
CA GLU A 44 4.47 -5.79 -10.44
C GLU A 44 4.81 -6.98 -9.55
N TYR A 45 3.88 -7.34 -8.68
CA TYR A 45 4.04 -8.48 -7.81
C TYR A 45 2.71 -9.16 -7.53
N GLU A 46 2.81 -10.45 -7.28
CA GLU A 46 1.73 -11.25 -6.72
C GLU A 46 1.82 -11.18 -5.19
N TRP A 47 0.68 -10.98 -4.54
CA TRP A 47 0.58 -11.03 -3.08
C TRP A 47 -0.77 -11.61 -2.68
N ALA A 48 -0.74 -12.64 -1.83
CA ALA A 48 -1.96 -13.33 -1.37
C ALA A 48 -2.89 -13.81 -2.52
N GLY A 49 -2.32 -14.14 -3.69
CA GLY A 49 -3.06 -14.58 -4.88
C GLY A 49 -3.59 -13.44 -5.77
N GLU A 50 -3.45 -12.19 -5.35
CA GLU A 50 -3.79 -11.00 -6.14
C GLU A 50 -2.57 -10.46 -6.87
N ILE A 51 -2.80 -9.69 -7.94
CA ILE A 51 -1.72 -9.02 -8.69
C ILE A 51 -1.82 -7.52 -8.47
N LEU A 52 -0.70 -6.92 -8.07
CA LEU A 52 -0.55 -5.49 -7.87
C LEU A 52 0.47 -4.95 -8.87
N THR A 53 0.07 -3.95 -9.64
CA THR A 53 0.92 -3.29 -10.64
C THR A 53 0.99 -1.79 -10.33
N TRP A 54 2.22 -1.30 -10.23
CA TRP A 54 2.57 0.10 -10.00
C TRP A 54 3.29 0.61 -11.25
N GLU A 55 2.67 1.52 -11.98
CA GLU A 55 3.25 2.11 -13.19
C GLU A 55 3.49 3.61 -12.97
N ILE A 56 4.73 4.04 -13.11
CA ILE A 56 5.17 5.41 -12.85
C ILE A 56 5.62 6.03 -14.17
N THR A 57 5.00 7.16 -14.51
CA THR A 57 5.39 7.98 -15.66
C THR A 57 5.81 9.36 -15.19
N SER A 58 7.01 9.80 -15.58
CA SER A 58 7.44 11.18 -15.32
C SER A 58 6.57 12.17 -16.10
N THR A 59 6.23 13.29 -15.47
CA THR A 59 5.51 14.41 -16.08
C THR A 59 6.34 15.69 -15.97
N ALA A 60 5.90 16.78 -16.60
CA ALA A 60 6.59 18.07 -16.48
C ALA A 60 6.58 18.63 -15.04
N GLU A 61 5.60 18.24 -14.23
CA GLU A 61 5.34 18.78 -12.89
C GLU A 61 5.66 17.77 -11.77
N GLY A 62 6.02 16.53 -12.11
CA GLY A 62 6.30 15.48 -11.14
C GLY A 62 6.22 14.08 -11.74
N SER A 63 5.45 13.20 -11.10
CA SER A 63 5.23 11.82 -11.54
C SER A 63 3.74 11.50 -11.47
N ARG A 64 3.27 10.68 -12.41
CA ARG A 64 1.95 10.06 -12.36
C ARG A 64 2.13 8.59 -12.01
N LEU A 65 1.50 8.16 -10.92
CA LEU A 65 1.36 6.76 -10.55
C LEU A 65 0.02 6.24 -11.05
N VAL A 66 0.03 5.11 -11.75
CA VAL A 66 -1.15 4.29 -12.02
C VAL A 66 -0.99 3.02 -11.18
N PHE A 67 -1.90 2.83 -10.23
CA PHE A 67 -1.98 1.65 -9.41
C PHE A 67 -3.12 0.75 -9.90
N THR A 68 -2.84 -0.52 -10.12
CA THR A 68 -3.83 -1.54 -10.52
C THR A 68 -3.76 -2.72 -9.56
N ASN A 69 -4.91 -3.15 -9.04
CA ASN A 69 -5.05 -4.36 -8.22
C ASN A 69 -6.04 -5.30 -8.90
N VAL A 70 -5.57 -6.47 -9.33
CA VAL A 70 -6.41 -7.55 -9.84
C VAL A 70 -6.77 -8.46 -8.68
N LEU A 71 -8.03 -8.39 -8.28
CA LEU A 71 -8.60 -9.12 -7.15
C LEU A 71 -9.06 -10.51 -7.57
N THR A 72 -8.91 -11.48 -6.69
CA THR A 72 -9.49 -12.82 -6.88
C THR A 72 -10.94 -12.89 -6.44
N ASP A 73 -11.34 -12.04 -5.50
CA ASP A 73 -12.72 -11.92 -4.99
C ASP A 73 -13.32 -10.57 -5.40
N PRO A 74 -14.33 -10.54 -6.29
CA PRO A 74 -15.02 -9.30 -6.68
C PRO A 74 -15.70 -8.58 -5.51
N ASP A 75 -16.17 -9.30 -4.48
CA ASP A 75 -16.85 -8.67 -3.33
C ASP A 75 -15.87 -7.88 -2.45
N ALA A 76 -14.56 -8.16 -2.58
CA ALA A 76 -13.51 -7.39 -1.93
C ALA A 76 -13.20 -6.06 -2.64
N ALA A 77 -13.76 -5.79 -3.83
CA ALA A 77 -13.39 -4.62 -4.64
C ALA A 77 -13.65 -3.27 -3.96
N GLY A 78 -14.80 -3.11 -3.30
CA GLY A 78 -15.12 -1.88 -2.56
C GLY A 78 -14.15 -1.65 -1.38
N PRO A 79 -14.05 -2.60 -0.44
CA PRO A 79 -13.11 -2.49 0.68
C PRO A 79 -11.64 -2.32 0.25
N ALA A 80 -11.18 -3.07 -0.75
CA ALA A 80 -9.82 -2.97 -1.26
C ALA A 80 -9.56 -1.59 -1.89
N ALA A 81 -10.47 -1.08 -2.71
CA ALA A 81 -10.33 0.25 -3.30
C ALA A 81 -10.23 1.34 -2.22
N ALA A 82 -11.07 1.28 -1.20
CA ALA A 82 -11.04 2.23 -0.09
C ALA A 82 -9.73 2.17 0.72
N GLY A 83 -9.21 0.96 0.97
CA GLY A 83 -7.92 0.76 1.63
C GLY A 83 -6.75 1.32 0.81
N TRP A 84 -6.73 1.05 -0.50
CA TRP A 84 -5.70 1.58 -1.40
C TRP A 84 -5.76 3.09 -1.55
N GLU A 85 -6.95 3.68 -1.65
CA GLU A 85 -7.13 5.14 -1.72
C GLU A 85 -6.57 5.82 -0.47
N ALA A 86 -6.93 5.35 0.74
CA ALA A 86 -6.38 5.87 1.97
C ALA A 86 -4.85 5.69 2.08
N GLY A 87 -4.32 4.54 1.64
CA GLY A 87 -2.88 4.29 1.57
C GLY A 87 -2.15 5.23 0.61
N LEU A 88 -2.74 5.53 -0.55
CA LEU A 88 -2.18 6.45 -1.54
C LEU A 88 -2.23 7.90 -1.06
N GLU A 89 -3.27 8.32 -0.32
CA GLU A 89 -3.30 9.63 0.36
C GLU A 89 -2.11 9.78 1.34
N VAL A 90 -1.72 8.70 2.05
CA VAL A 90 -0.51 8.71 2.90
C VAL A 90 0.77 8.87 2.08
N VAL A 91 0.88 8.17 0.95
CA VAL A 91 2.04 8.30 0.06
C VAL A 91 2.18 9.73 -0.45
N GLU A 92 1.09 10.34 -0.90
CA GLU A 92 1.07 11.74 -1.34
C GLU A 92 1.52 12.70 -0.23
N ALA A 93 0.98 12.56 0.98
CA ALA A 93 1.34 13.40 2.11
C ALA A 93 2.83 13.26 2.48
N GLN A 94 3.38 12.03 2.48
CA GLN A 94 4.80 11.81 2.75
C GLN A 94 5.70 12.43 1.68
N LEU A 95 5.35 12.29 0.40
CA LEU A 95 6.08 12.91 -0.71
C LEU A 95 6.04 14.45 -0.63
N ALA A 96 4.94 15.02 -0.12
CA ALA A 96 4.78 16.45 0.15
C ALA A 96 5.43 16.93 1.47
N GLY A 97 6.06 16.03 2.23
CA GLY A 97 6.67 16.35 3.54
C GLY A 97 5.66 16.75 4.62
N GLN A 98 4.40 16.34 4.48
CA GLN A 98 3.33 16.63 5.43
C GLN A 98 3.25 15.53 6.50
N PRO A 99 3.07 15.87 7.79
CA PRO A 99 2.86 14.87 8.82
C PRO A 99 1.48 14.21 8.66
N ILE A 100 1.41 12.90 8.91
CA ILE A 100 0.14 12.17 9.00
C ILE A 100 -0.44 12.41 10.39
N THR A 101 -1.53 13.17 10.47
CA THR A 101 -2.22 13.52 11.73
C THR A 101 -3.58 12.83 11.88
N TRP A 102 -3.87 11.87 11.02
CA TRP A 102 -5.12 11.14 10.92
C TRP A 102 -4.83 9.64 10.86
N ASN A 103 -5.83 8.81 11.14
CA ASN A 103 -5.70 7.36 11.05
C ASN A 103 -6.14 6.88 9.67
N PRO A 104 -5.25 6.27 8.87
CA PRO A 104 -5.61 5.79 7.54
C PRO A 104 -6.67 4.70 7.51
N LEU A 105 -6.84 3.96 8.61
CA LEU A 105 -7.90 2.96 8.73
C LEU A 105 -9.29 3.59 8.82
N ASP A 106 -9.43 4.60 9.68
CA ASP A 106 -10.70 5.29 9.84
C ASP A 106 -11.08 5.98 8.52
N ARG A 107 -10.07 6.45 7.77
CA ARG A 107 -10.25 6.98 6.41
C ARG A 107 -10.71 5.92 5.41
N ALA A 108 -10.12 4.73 5.43
CA ALA A 108 -10.56 3.62 4.58
C ALA A 108 -12.00 3.19 4.89
N GLU A 109 -12.39 3.14 6.17
CA GLU A 109 -13.78 2.82 6.58
C GLU A 109 -14.78 3.88 6.10
N GLU A 110 -14.41 5.17 6.18
CA GLU A 110 -15.21 6.27 5.61
C GLU A 110 -15.41 6.10 4.10
N LEU A 111 -14.32 5.84 3.36
CA LEU A 111 -14.33 5.66 1.91
C LEU A 111 -15.15 4.44 1.49
N ALA A 112 -15.04 3.32 2.22
CA ALA A 112 -15.82 2.11 1.96
C ALA A 112 -17.33 2.35 2.10
N THR A 113 -17.73 3.24 3.03
CA THR A 113 -19.14 3.59 3.24
C THR A 113 -19.69 4.52 2.16
N ARG A 114 -18.83 5.29 1.47
CA ARG A 114 -19.22 6.22 0.39
C ARG A 114 -19.45 5.53 -0.96
N GLY A 115 -18.87 4.34 -1.16
CA GLY A 115 -18.97 3.57 -2.40
C GLY A 115 -20.04 2.47 -2.42
N SER A 116 -20.78 2.29 -1.33
CA SER A 116 -21.91 1.35 -1.17
C SER A 116 -23.24 2.05 -1.40
#